data_AF-A0AAV4BB69-F1
#
_entry.id   AF-A0AAV4BB69-F1
#
_cell.length_a   1.000
_cell.length_b   1.000
_cell.length_c   1.000
_cell.angle_alpha   90.00
_cell.angle_beta   90.00
_cell.angle_gamma   90.00
#
_symmetry.space_group_name_H-M   'P 1'
#
loop_
_entity.id
_entity.type
_entity.pdbx_description
1 polymer ?
#
loop_
_entity_poly.entity_id
_entity_poly.type
_entity_poly.pdbx_seq_one_letter_code
_entity_poly.pdbx_strand_id
1 'polypeptide(L)'
;MVEAIVLFSKSSSLVPAWTRSDKAWLHSFLMGISMIAVSIGFAVIFYNKDMAGKPHFTTWHGLLGLITLCFCGAQSSGGALIKYYRYVGSYVKIRLADLKLYHATAGLCASLLITVTLLLSLFSTWAVSNIHWLLWYVCAGCVSASALVIMTHITGAYMPSPGQNSGSISGQPGQS
;
A
#
# COMPACT_ATOMS: atom_id res chain seq x y z
N MET A 1 0.39 -3.02 -0.76
CA MET A 1 -0.64 -1.99 -0.50
C MET A 1 -1.46 -1.67 -1.74
N VAL A 2 -0.83 -1.44 -2.90
CA VAL A 2 -1.55 -1.19 -4.17
C VAL A 2 -2.46 -2.36 -4.55
N GLU A 3 -2.02 -3.61 -4.32
CA GLU A 3 -2.84 -4.80 -4.56
C GLU A 3 -4.15 -4.77 -3.76
N ALA A 4 -4.12 -4.27 -2.52
CA ALA A 4 -5.32 -4.14 -1.69
C ALA A 4 -6.34 -3.19 -2.33
N ILE A 5 -5.86 -2.05 -2.82
CA ILE A 5 -6.69 -1.01 -3.43
C ILE A 5 -7.40 -1.56 -4.68
N VAL A 6 -6.65 -2.28 -5.52
CA VAL A 6 -7.20 -2.90 -6.74
C VAL A 6 -8.16 -4.04 -6.38
N LEU A 7 -7.79 -4.96 -5.49
CA LEU A 7 -8.62 -6.10 -5.09
C LEU A 7 -9.96 -5.66 -4.49
N PHE A 8 -9.96 -4.61 -3.66
CA PHE A 8 -11.15 -4.12 -2.99
C PHE A 8 -11.89 -3.00 -3.74
N SER A 9 -11.40 -2.58 -4.91
CA SER A 9 -12.12 -1.66 -5.79
C SER A 9 -13.44 -2.29 -6.27
N LYS A 10 -14.54 -1.52 -6.24
CA LYS A 10 -15.84 -1.99 -6.75
C LYS A 10 -15.88 -2.08 -8.28
N SER A 11 -15.17 -1.18 -8.96
CA SER A 11 -15.27 -1.01 -10.42
C SER A 11 -14.12 -1.66 -11.20
N SER A 12 -13.02 -2.01 -10.54
CA SER A 12 -11.80 -2.52 -11.22
C SER A 12 -11.13 -3.66 -10.44
N SER A 13 -11.92 -4.44 -9.70
CA SER A 13 -11.41 -5.62 -9.00
C SER A 13 -10.88 -6.64 -10.00
N LEU A 14 -9.64 -7.10 -9.82
CA LEU A 14 -9.06 -8.19 -10.62
C LEU A 14 -9.76 -9.54 -10.38
N VAL A 15 -10.46 -9.68 -9.25
CA VAL A 15 -11.20 -10.88 -8.87
C VAL A 15 -12.61 -10.51 -8.41
N PRO A 16 -13.49 -10.05 -9.32
CA PRO A 16 -14.81 -9.52 -8.95
C PRO A 16 -15.71 -10.60 -8.32
N ALA A 17 -15.53 -11.86 -8.74
CA ALA A 17 -16.30 -13.01 -8.24
C ALA A 17 -15.92 -13.48 -6.83
N TRP A 18 -14.82 -13.00 -6.25
CA TRP A 18 -14.34 -13.46 -4.94
C TRP A 18 -15.05 -12.75 -3.79
N THR A 19 -15.22 -13.46 -2.67
CA THR A 19 -15.81 -12.85 -1.47
C THR A 19 -14.86 -11.82 -0.85
N ARG A 20 -15.41 -10.92 -0.02
CA ARG A 20 -14.59 -9.98 0.78
C ARG A 20 -13.56 -10.71 1.65
N SER A 21 -13.90 -11.89 2.16
CA SER A 21 -13.01 -12.71 2.99
C SER A 21 -11.82 -13.22 2.18
N ASP A 22 -12.08 -13.75 0.99
CA ASP A 22 -11.03 -14.31 0.11
C ASP A 22 -10.06 -13.22 -0.34
N LYS A 23 -10.59 -12.05 -0.69
CA LYS A 23 -9.79 -10.87 -1.04
C LYS A 23 -8.89 -10.43 0.12
N ALA A 24 -9.41 -10.46 1.36
CA ALA A 24 -8.65 -10.12 2.56
C ALA A 24 -7.57 -11.17 2.88
N TRP A 25 -7.85 -12.44 2.66
CA TRP A 25 -6.88 -13.52 2.78
C TRP A 25 -5.74 -13.34 1.78
N LEU A 26 -6.05 -13.13 0.49
CA LEU A 26 -5.06 -12.92 -0.56
C LEU A 26 -4.20 -11.69 -0.28
N HIS A 27 -4.82 -10.57 0.11
CA HIS A 27 -4.09 -9.36 0.48
C HIS A 27 -3.12 -9.61 1.64
N SER A 28 -3.58 -10.29 2.70
CA SER A 28 -2.72 -10.62 3.85
C SER A 28 -1.55 -11.52 3.46
N PHE A 29 -1.81 -12.50 2.57
CA PHE A 29 -0.80 -13.43 2.10
C PHE A 29 0.27 -12.74 1.25
N LEU A 30 -0.15 -11.96 0.26
CA LEU A 30 0.77 -11.17 -0.59
C LEU A 30 1.57 -10.16 0.24
N MET A 31 0.94 -9.54 1.24
CA MET A 31 1.62 -8.65 2.16
C MET A 31 2.71 -9.38 2.96
N GLY A 32 2.41 -10.57 3.48
CA GLY A 32 3.39 -11.39 4.21
C GLY A 32 4.61 -11.74 3.35
N ILE A 33 4.40 -12.21 2.12
CA ILE A 33 5.48 -12.52 1.18
C ILE A 33 6.32 -11.27 0.88
N SER A 34 5.65 -10.16 0.60
CA SER A 34 6.32 -8.89 0.30
C SER A 34 7.17 -8.40 1.47
N MET A 35 6.66 -8.54 2.71
CA MET A 35 7.37 -8.14 3.92
C MET A 35 8.61 -9.00 4.18
N ILE A 36 8.54 -10.30 3.89
CA ILE A 36 9.69 -11.21 3.97
C ILE A 36 10.74 -10.81 2.92
N ALA A 37 10.32 -10.64 1.66
CA ALA A 37 11.21 -10.30 0.56
C ALA A 37 11.96 -8.98 0.81
N VAL A 38 11.25 -7.92 1.25
CA VAL A 38 11.88 -6.62 1.53
C VAL A 38 12.82 -6.69 2.74
N SER A 39 12.49 -7.48 3.76
CA SER A 39 13.36 -7.68 4.92
C SER A 39 14.65 -8.40 4.55
N ILE A 40 14.56 -9.43 3.68
CA ILE A 40 15.75 -10.12 3.14
C ILE A 40 16.58 -9.16 2.30
N GLY A 41 15.96 -8.41 1.38
CA GLY A 41 16.67 -7.44 0.54
C GLY A 41 17.39 -6.37 1.36
N PHE A 42 16.73 -5.87 2.41
CA PHE A 42 17.33 -4.94 3.37
C PHE A 42 18.53 -5.57 4.10
N ALA A 43 18.38 -6.80 4.62
CA ALA A 43 19.45 -7.50 5.32
C ALA A 43 20.67 -7.72 4.40
N VAL A 44 20.46 -8.14 3.15
CA VAL A 44 21.53 -8.32 2.17
C VAL A 44 22.30 -7.02 1.94
N ILE A 45 21.60 -5.90 1.73
CA ILE A 45 22.25 -4.59 1.55
C ILE A 45 22.98 -4.16 2.81
N PHE A 46 22.39 -4.40 3.98
CA PHE A 46 22.99 -4.08 5.27
C PHE A 46 24.30 -4.85 5.46
N TYR A 47 24.28 -6.18 5.35
CA TYR A 47 25.48 -7.01 5.49
C TYR A 47 26.53 -6.72 4.42
N ASN A 48 26.14 -6.45 3.18
CA ASN A 48 27.08 -6.09 2.12
C ASN A 48 27.80 -4.76 2.43
N LYS A 49 27.12 -3.79 3.04
CA LYS A 49 27.75 -2.54 3.47
C LYS A 49 28.69 -2.75 4.65
N ASP A 50 28.28 -3.57 5.61
CA ASP A 50 29.06 -3.90 6.80
C ASP A 50 30.39 -4.57 6.40
N MET A 51 30.33 -5.61 5.56
CA MET A 51 31.51 -6.31 5.01
C MET A 51 32.41 -5.40 4.18
N ALA A 52 31.84 -4.38 3.51
CA ALA A 52 32.59 -3.39 2.74
C ALA A 52 33.09 -2.20 3.57
N GLY A 53 32.85 -2.18 4.89
CA GLY A 53 33.20 -1.07 5.77
C GLY A 53 32.54 0.26 5.40
N LYS A 54 31.39 0.23 4.72
CA LYS A 54 30.69 1.42 4.23
C LYS A 54 29.68 1.92 5.27
N PRO A 55 29.54 3.24 5.45
CA PRO A 55 28.58 3.79 6.39
C PRO A 55 27.12 3.50 5.97
N HIS A 56 26.26 3.28 6.96
CA HIS A 56 24.85 2.97 6.77
C HIS A 56 23.99 4.23 6.77
N PHE A 57 22.85 4.17 6.08
CA PHE A 57 21.81 5.22 6.09
C PHE A 57 22.29 6.66 5.76
N THR A 58 23.38 6.81 5.02
CA THR A 58 23.96 8.12 4.65
C THR A 58 23.25 8.80 3.48
N THR A 59 22.46 8.05 2.71
CA THR A 59 21.69 8.57 1.58
C THR A 59 20.23 8.72 1.97
N TRP A 60 19.53 9.66 1.32
CA TRP A 60 18.08 9.81 1.49
C TRP A 60 17.32 8.51 1.18
N HIS A 61 17.75 7.74 0.17
CA HIS A 61 17.20 6.42 -0.12
C HIS A 61 17.40 5.44 1.05
N GLY A 62 18.61 5.39 1.63
CA GLY A 62 18.89 4.51 2.76
C GLY A 62 18.04 4.84 4.00
N LEU A 63 17.92 6.13 4.33
CA LEU A 63 17.13 6.58 5.47
C LEU A 63 15.62 6.36 5.25
N LEU A 64 15.07 6.83 4.13
CA LEU A 64 13.65 6.63 3.83
C LEU A 64 13.31 5.16 3.61
N GLY A 65 14.24 4.35 3.08
CA GLY A 65 14.09 2.91 2.97
C GLY A 65 13.87 2.23 4.32
N LEU A 66 14.67 2.58 5.34
CA LEU A 66 14.48 2.07 6.70
C LEU A 66 13.16 2.54 7.31
N ILE A 67 12.82 3.83 7.18
CA ILE A 67 11.55 4.38 7.68
C ILE A 67 10.37 3.65 7.02
N THR A 68 10.44 3.43 5.70
CA THR A 68 9.42 2.71 4.93
C THR A 68 9.27 1.28 5.42
N LEU A 69 10.37 0.57 5.66
CA LEU A 69 10.36 -0.80 6.16
C LEU A 69 9.65 -0.88 7.52
N CYS A 70 10.03 -0.01 8.46
CA CYS A 70 9.41 0.07 9.78
C CYS A 70 7.92 0.43 9.69
N PHE A 71 7.57 1.40 8.84
CA PHE A 71 6.18 1.82 8.64
C PHE A 71 5.33 0.69 8.03
N CYS A 72 5.86 -0.05 7.05
CA CYS A 72 5.19 -1.21 6.46
C CYS A 72 5.02 -2.36 7.47
N GLY A 73 6.00 -2.56 8.35
CA GLY A 73 5.90 -3.48 9.48
C GLY A 73 4.75 -3.11 10.42
N ALA A 74 4.70 -1.85 10.86
CA ALA A 74 3.62 -1.34 11.71
C ALA A 74 2.24 -1.47 11.02
N GLN A 75 2.16 -1.13 9.73
CA GLN A 75 0.96 -1.26 8.92
C GLN A 75 0.49 -2.72 8.79
N SER A 76 1.41 -3.66 8.62
CA SER A 76 1.12 -5.09 8.57
C SER A 76 0.61 -5.62 9.91
N SER A 77 1.23 -5.19 11.01
CA SER A 77 0.76 -5.47 12.37
C SER A 77 -0.65 -4.92 12.62
N GLY A 78 -0.94 -3.70 12.16
CA GLY A 78 -2.28 -3.12 12.20
C GLY A 78 -3.32 -3.95 11.42
N GLY A 79 -2.94 -4.48 10.25
CA GLY A 79 -3.78 -5.39 9.47
C GLY A 79 -4.05 -6.71 10.20
N ALA A 80 -3.02 -7.30 10.83
CA ALA A 80 -3.17 -8.49 11.67
C ALA A 80 -4.09 -8.22 12.86
N LEU A 81 -3.97 -7.05 13.49
CA LEU A 81 -4.83 -6.65 14.61
C LEU A 81 -6.31 -6.60 14.21
N ILE A 82 -6.63 -6.05 13.03
CA ILE A 82 -7.99 -6.05 12.48
C ILE A 82 -8.49 -7.47 12.25
N LYS A 83 -7.65 -8.33 11.65
CA LYS A 83 -8.01 -9.71 11.31
C LYS A 83 -8.33 -10.53 12.56
N TYR A 84 -7.56 -10.36 13.63
CA TYR A 84 -7.73 -11.09 14.88
C TYR A 84 -8.50 -10.31 15.96
N TYR A 85 -9.15 -9.19 15.59
CA TYR A 85 -9.85 -8.31 16.53
C TYR A 85 -10.87 -9.05 17.41
N ARG A 86 -11.49 -10.13 16.92
CA ARG A 86 -12.40 -10.97 17.71
C ARG A 86 -11.76 -11.53 18.99
N TYR A 87 -10.45 -11.78 18.96
CA TYR A 87 -9.70 -12.37 20.09
C TYR A 87 -9.05 -11.31 20.97
N VAL A 88 -8.72 -10.14 20.42
CA VAL A 88 -7.95 -9.09 21.11
C VAL A 88 -8.75 -7.83 21.41
N GLY A 89 -9.99 -7.73 20.91
CA GLY A 89 -10.84 -6.53 21.01
C GLY A 89 -11.24 -6.19 22.45
N SER A 90 -11.24 -7.16 23.37
CA SER A 90 -11.42 -6.90 24.81
C SER A 90 -10.25 -6.12 25.42
N TYR A 91 -9.04 -6.28 24.88
CA TYR A 91 -7.84 -5.56 25.33
C TYR A 91 -7.64 -4.22 24.60
N VAL A 92 -8.18 -4.09 23.39
CA VAL A 92 -8.04 -2.90 22.54
C VAL A 92 -9.27 -2.00 22.66
N LYS A 93 -9.11 -0.85 23.32
CA LYS A 93 -10.18 0.13 23.55
C LYS A 93 -10.62 0.93 22.30
N ILE A 94 -10.16 0.58 21.12
CA ILE A 94 -10.46 1.26 19.85
C ILE A 94 -11.55 0.47 19.11
N ARG A 95 -12.56 1.14 18.56
CA ARG A 95 -13.62 0.49 17.79
C ARG A 95 -13.05 -0.12 16.51
N LEU A 96 -13.56 -1.29 16.13
CA LEU A 96 -13.14 -1.97 14.90
C LEU A 96 -13.32 -1.10 13.64
N ALA A 97 -14.36 -0.27 13.60
CA ALA A 97 -14.59 0.65 12.48
C ALA A 97 -13.46 1.69 12.36
N ASP A 98 -13.07 2.30 13.48
CA ASP A 98 -11.98 3.29 13.53
C ASP A 98 -10.65 2.63 13.18
N LEU A 99 -10.41 1.41 13.67
CA LEU A 99 -9.19 0.68 13.35
C LEU A 99 -9.08 0.37 11.86
N LYS A 100 -10.18 -0.03 11.21
CA LYS A 100 -10.24 -0.22 9.75
C LYS A 100 -9.98 1.07 8.99
N LEU A 101 -10.53 2.19 9.47
CA LEU A 101 -10.29 3.51 8.88
C LEU A 101 -8.82 3.91 9.00
N TYR A 102 -8.23 3.81 10.19
CA TYR A 102 -6.82 4.14 10.41
C TYR A 102 -5.90 3.24 9.58
N HIS A 103 -6.17 1.94 9.50
CA HIS A 103 -5.40 1.04 8.65
C HIS A 103 -5.53 1.40 7.16
N ALA A 104 -6.73 1.73 6.68
CA ALA A 104 -6.91 2.17 5.29
C ALA A 104 -6.12 3.45 5.00
N THR A 105 -6.24 4.47 5.85
CA THR A 105 -5.54 5.75 5.70
C THR A 105 -4.03 5.60 5.81
N ALA A 106 -3.54 4.86 6.82
CA ALA A 106 -2.11 4.56 6.97
C ALA A 106 -1.58 3.75 5.79
N GLY A 107 -2.38 2.87 5.19
CA GLY A 107 -2.01 2.14 3.97
C GLY A 107 -1.80 3.04 2.76
N LEU A 108 -2.56 4.14 2.64
CA LEU A 108 -2.33 5.15 1.61
C LEU A 108 -1.00 5.89 1.86
N CYS A 109 -0.74 6.30 3.11
CA CYS A 109 0.54 6.92 3.49
C CYS A 109 1.72 5.98 3.21
N ALA A 110 1.60 4.69 3.55
CA ALA A 110 2.61 3.67 3.24
C ALA A 110 2.88 3.58 1.74
N SER A 111 1.82 3.61 0.91
CA SER A 111 1.94 3.52 -0.54
C SER A 111 2.69 4.72 -1.13
N LEU A 112 2.42 5.93 -0.62
CA LEU A 112 3.16 7.14 -1.00
C LEU A 112 4.64 7.03 -0.61
N LEU A 113 4.91 6.59 0.63
CA LEU A 113 6.26 6.47 1.15
C LEU A 113 7.09 5.42 0.37
N ILE A 114 6.48 4.28 0.02
CA ILE A 114 7.07 3.27 -0.86
C ILE A 114 7.40 3.89 -2.22
N THR A 115 6.46 4.62 -2.82
CA THR A 115 6.64 5.25 -4.14
C THR A 115 7.83 6.20 -4.14
N VAL A 116 7.90 7.11 -3.16
CA VAL A 116 9.02 8.04 -3.01
C VAL A 116 10.34 7.30 -2.79
N THR A 117 10.35 6.28 -1.93
CA THR A 117 11.55 5.48 -1.65
C THR A 117 12.07 4.73 -2.88
N LEU A 118 11.17 4.19 -3.71
CA LEU A 118 11.52 3.51 -4.96
C LEU A 118 12.07 4.47 -6.01
N LEU A 119 11.45 5.64 -6.18
CA LEU A 119 11.99 6.68 -7.06
C LEU A 119 13.40 7.08 -6.62
N LEU A 120 13.57 7.34 -5.32
CA LEU A 120 14.86 7.72 -4.75
C LEU A 120 15.92 6.61 -4.85
N SER A 121 15.49 5.35 -4.87
CA SER A 121 16.36 4.20 -5.18
C SER A 121 16.90 4.29 -6.60
N LEU A 122 16.02 4.57 -7.58
CA LEU A 122 16.39 4.71 -9.00
C LEU A 122 17.34 5.89 -9.24
N PHE A 123 17.19 6.98 -8.49
CA PHE A 123 18.10 8.13 -8.55
C PHE A 123 19.35 7.99 -7.67
N SER A 124 19.53 6.88 -6.97
CA SER A 124 20.73 6.66 -6.17
C SER A 124 21.97 6.52 -7.06
N THR A 125 23.13 6.92 -6.54
CA THR A 125 24.41 6.80 -7.26
C THR A 125 24.67 5.36 -7.71
N TRP A 126 24.33 4.38 -6.86
CA TRP A 126 24.44 2.97 -7.21
C TRP A 126 23.53 2.60 -8.39
N ALA A 127 22.26 3.00 -8.37
CA ALA A 127 21.32 2.66 -9.44
C ALA A 127 21.71 3.29 -10.77
N VAL A 128 22.03 4.59 -10.78
CA VAL A 128 22.42 5.30 -12.01
C VAL A 128 23.70 4.73 -12.62
N SER A 129 24.63 4.21 -11.79
CA SER A 129 25.89 3.65 -12.28
C SER A 129 25.81 2.17 -12.69
N ASN A 130 24.82 1.41 -12.21
CA ASN A 130 24.78 -0.05 -12.39
C ASN A 130 23.56 -0.57 -13.15
N ILE A 131 22.47 0.22 -13.26
CA ILE A 131 21.25 -0.18 -13.95
C ILE A 131 21.31 0.29 -15.40
N HIS A 132 21.04 -0.61 -16.34
CA HIS A 132 20.93 -0.27 -17.76
C HIS A 132 19.81 0.76 -17.97
N TRP A 133 20.05 1.79 -18.78
CA TRP A 133 19.14 2.93 -18.98
C TRP A 133 17.71 2.50 -19.36
N LEU A 134 17.55 1.46 -20.19
CA LEU A 134 16.23 0.95 -20.56
C LEU A 134 15.48 0.38 -19.34
N LEU A 135 16.17 -0.41 -18.51
CA LEU A 135 15.58 -0.98 -17.30
C LEU A 135 15.23 0.12 -16.30
N TRP A 136 16.05 1.16 -16.22
CA TRP A 136 15.77 2.34 -15.41
C TRP A 136 14.43 3.00 -15.80
N TYR A 137 14.20 3.25 -17.09
CA TYR A 137 12.94 3.84 -17.56
C TYR A 137 11.74 2.93 -17.37
N VAL A 138 11.91 1.61 -17.57
CA VAL A 138 10.85 0.63 -17.29
C VAL A 138 10.47 0.64 -15.82
N CYS A 139 11.45 0.57 -14.91
CA CYS A 139 11.19 0.63 -13.47
C CYS A 139 10.53 1.96 -13.05
N ALA A 140 11.03 3.09 -13.55
CA ALA A 140 10.44 4.40 -13.28
C ALA A 140 8.98 4.47 -13.78
N GLY A 141 8.73 4.00 -15.01
CA GLY A 141 7.39 3.92 -15.60
C GLY A 141 6.44 3.04 -14.77
N CYS A 142 6.89 1.87 -14.29
CA CYS A 142 6.09 1.00 -13.43
C CYS A 142 5.74 1.67 -12.09
N VAL A 143 6.69 2.37 -11.47
CA VAL A 143 6.47 3.10 -10.21
C VAL A 143 5.47 4.24 -10.43
N SER A 144 5.64 5.03 -11.49
CA SER A 144 4.72 6.11 -11.86
C SER A 144 3.32 5.59 -12.19
N ALA A 145 3.21 4.50 -12.95
CA ALA A 145 1.92 3.88 -13.27
C ALA A 145 1.20 3.39 -12.00
N SER A 146 1.93 2.78 -11.05
CA SER A 146 1.37 2.36 -9.77
C SER A 146 0.83 3.55 -8.96
N ALA A 147 1.55 4.68 -8.96
CA ALA A 147 1.10 5.91 -8.31
C ALA A 147 -0.19 6.46 -8.96
N LEU A 148 -0.28 6.44 -10.29
CA LEU A 148 -1.49 6.84 -11.02
C LEU A 148 -2.68 5.93 -10.68
N VAL A 149 -2.47 4.61 -10.60
CA VAL A 149 -3.53 3.67 -10.19
C VAL A 149 -4.06 4.03 -8.80
N ILE A 150 -3.18 4.28 -7.82
CA ILE A 150 -3.59 4.73 -6.48
C ILE A 150 -4.43 6.01 -6.59
N MET A 151 -3.95 7.00 -7.35
CA MET A 151 -4.64 8.28 -7.53
C MET A 151 -6.04 8.08 -8.12
N THR A 152 -6.19 7.28 -9.18
CA THR A 152 -7.49 7.01 -9.81
C THR A 152 -8.47 6.36 -8.85
N HIS A 153 -8.01 5.44 -7.99
CA HIS A 153 -8.87 4.81 -6.98
C HIS A 153 -9.29 5.76 -5.87
N ILE A 154 -8.41 6.65 -5.41
CA ILE A 154 -8.75 7.69 -4.43
C ILE A 154 -9.77 8.64 -5.06
N THR A 155 -9.49 9.15 -6.26
CA THR A 155 -10.37 10.04 -7.00
C THR A 155 -11.75 9.41 -7.22
N GLY A 156 -11.83 8.17 -7.68
CA GLY A 156 -13.11 7.49 -7.90
C GLY A 156 -13.87 7.15 -6.62
N ALA A 157 -13.20 7.07 -5.46
CA ALA A 157 -13.84 6.83 -4.17
C ALA A 157 -14.42 8.11 -3.53
N TYR A 158 -13.80 9.27 -3.78
CA TYR A 158 -14.13 10.52 -3.09
C TYR A 158 -14.70 11.63 -3.98
N MET A 159 -14.52 11.57 -5.31
CA MET A 159 -15.16 12.51 -6.23
C MET A 159 -16.50 11.93 -6.72
N PRO A 160 -17.62 12.68 -6.59
CA PRO A 160 -18.87 12.32 -7.23
C PRO A 160 -18.68 12.29 -8.74
N SER A 161 -19.11 11.21 -9.40
CA SER A 161 -19.11 11.14 -10.86
C SER A 161 -20.13 12.17 -11.39
N PRO A 162 -19.75 13.10 -12.30
CA PRO A 162 -20.70 14.00 -12.93
C PRO A 162 -21.66 13.15 -13.77
N GLY A 163 -22.86 12.89 -13.25
CA GLY A 163 -23.86 12.06 -13.93
C GLY A 163 -24.74 11.19 -13.03
N GLN A 164 -24.41 11.01 -11.76
CA GLN A 164 -25.26 10.23 -10.84
C GLN A 164 -26.24 11.11 -10.04
N ASN A 165 -26.80 12.13 -10.70
CA ASN A 165 -27.81 13.03 -10.14
C ASN A 165 -28.96 13.25 -11.15
N SER A 166 -29.49 12.16 -11.69
CA SER A 166 -30.72 12.17 -12.50
C SER A 166 -31.45 10.86 -12.27
N GLY A 167 -32.44 10.88 -11.37
CA GLY A 167 -33.44 9.82 -11.28
C GLY A 167 -33.70 9.20 -9.91
N SER A 168 -34.13 9.98 -8.92
CA SER A 168 -35.15 9.50 -7.97
C SER A 168 -35.91 10.68 -7.33
N ILE A 169 -36.59 11.46 -8.17
CA ILE A 169 -37.80 12.18 -7.76
C ILE A 169 -38.96 11.47 -8.44
N SER A 170 -39.51 10.47 -7.76
CA SER A 170 -40.87 9.98 -8.03
C SER A 170 -41.50 9.72 -6.68
N GLY A 171 -42.39 10.63 -6.28
CA GLY A 171 -43.09 10.58 -5.01
C GLY A 171 -43.96 9.33 -4.88
N GLN A 172 -44.25 8.99 -3.63
CA GLN A 172 -45.47 8.30 -3.28
C GLN A 172 -46.26 9.15 -2.29
N PRO A 173 -47.58 9.36 -2.53
CA PRO A 173 -48.49 9.95 -1.56
C PRO A 173 -48.82 8.90 -0.48
N GLY A 174 -49.16 9.38 0.71
CA GLY A 174 -49.33 8.54 1.89
C GLY A 174 -50.50 7.56 1.83
N GLN A 175 -50.47 6.61 2.77
CA GLN A 175 -51.67 6.04 3.36
C GLN A 175 -51.43 5.84 4.87
N SER A 176 -52.51 6.18 5.58
CA SER A 176 -52.85 6.15 7.02
C SER A 176 -52.11 5.19 7.93
#